data_AF-A0A803PHA8-F1
#
_entry.id   AF-A0A803PHA8-F1
#
_cell.length_a   1.000
_cell.length_b   1.000
_cell.length_c   1.000
_cell.angle_alpha   90.00
_cell.angle_beta   90.00
_cell.angle_gamma   90.00
#
_symmetry.space_group_name_H-M   'P 1'
#
loop_
_entity.id
_entity.type
_entity.pdbx_description
1 polymer ?
#
loop_
_entity_poly.entity_id
_entity_poly.type
_entity_poly.pdbx_seq_one_letter_code
_entity_poly.pdbx_strand_id
1 'polypeptide(L)'
;METILTASIAILVILCLAALLNNAFNVTNLLGIHPIFGSQSSKIYSLKYGSSSLFLSASFLFGSMAIGSLIDANFMVNNVSSEFSNSSLNVTNTVFEKGFVLALVSNRMLCISFPFMLWMLGPLPVLLSSMALVWCLYQLDFVAKFTNHAKSNHSLFVQVTASSYQYILVYVDDILIIGSNSDQVSSLIASLSFPFALKDLGILSFFLGIQVCPTTKGVILSQQKYLQDLICKAELQGVRPQSTPINNGLH
;
A
#
# COMPACT_ATOMS: atom_id res chain seq x y z
N MET A 1 0.41 1.10 -3.42
CA MET A 1 1.75 1.53 -3.89
C MET A 1 2.87 0.87 -3.09
N GLU A 2 2.78 0.79 -1.77
CA GLU A 2 3.86 0.21 -0.94
C GLU A 2 4.20 -1.26 -1.24
N THR A 3 3.22 -2.12 -1.52
CA THR A 3 3.44 -3.54 -1.85
C THR A 3 4.20 -3.77 -3.16
N ILE A 4 3.99 -2.89 -4.14
CA ILE A 4 4.69 -2.94 -5.43
C ILE A 4 6.14 -2.49 -5.22
N LEU A 5 6.34 -1.44 -4.43
CA LEU A 5 7.66 -0.97 -4.04
C LEU A 5 8.44 -2.10 -3.33
N THR A 6 7.83 -2.78 -2.37
CA THR A 6 8.51 -3.84 -1.62
C THR A 6 8.83 -5.07 -2.47
N ALA A 7 7.93 -5.46 -3.37
CA ALA A 7 8.21 -6.50 -4.36
C ALA A 7 9.37 -6.12 -5.30
N SER A 8 9.41 -4.86 -5.77
CA SER A 8 10.49 -4.38 -6.65
C SER A 8 11.85 -4.32 -5.95
N ILE A 9 11.88 -3.89 -4.68
CA ILE A 9 13.09 -3.88 -3.85
C ILE A 9 13.59 -5.31 -3.64
N ALA A 10 12.69 -6.26 -3.32
CA ALA A 10 13.07 -7.66 -3.14
C ALA A 10 13.74 -8.24 -4.40
N ILE A 11 13.17 -8.01 -5.59
CA ILE A 11 13.76 -8.47 -6.87
C ILE A 11 15.12 -7.83 -7.12
N LEU A 12 15.24 -6.52 -6.95
CA LEU A 12 16.50 -5.79 -7.19
C LEU A 12 17.61 -6.28 -6.25
N VAL A 13 17.26 -6.52 -4.99
CA VAL A 13 18.19 -7.07 -3.99
C VAL A 13 18.60 -8.49 -4.35
N ILE A 14 17.67 -9.38 -4.75
CA ILE A 14 18.00 -10.74 -5.21
C ILE A 14 18.94 -10.72 -6.43
N LEU A 15 18.69 -9.85 -7.41
CA LEU A 15 19.54 -9.70 -8.60
C LEU A 15 20.95 -9.21 -8.24
N CYS A 16 21.04 -8.22 -7.35
CA CYS A 16 22.32 -7.69 -6.86
C CYS A 16 23.14 -8.76 -6.13
N LEU A 17 22.48 -9.51 -5.24
CA LEU A 17 23.05 -10.67 -4.57
C LEU A 17 23.54 -11.72 -5.59
N ALA A 18 22.76 -12.02 -6.64
CA ALA A 18 23.12 -13.05 -7.62
C ALA A 18 24.35 -12.63 -8.44
N ALA A 19 24.42 -11.35 -8.84
CA ALA A 19 25.58 -10.76 -9.48
C ALA A 19 26.81 -10.77 -8.55
N LEU A 20 26.62 -10.49 -7.26
CA LEU A 20 27.68 -10.58 -6.26
C LEU A 20 28.20 -12.01 -6.13
N LEU A 21 27.38 -13.05 -6.05
CA LEU A 21 27.90 -14.43 -6.01
C LEU A 21 28.69 -14.80 -7.26
N ASN A 22 28.15 -14.47 -8.43
CA ASN A 22 28.77 -14.81 -9.71
C ASN A 22 30.16 -14.16 -9.84
N ASN A 23 30.32 -12.96 -9.29
CA ASN A 23 31.60 -12.24 -9.30
C ASN A 23 32.49 -12.55 -8.07
N ALA A 24 31.91 -12.80 -6.89
CA ALA A 24 32.62 -12.92 -5.61
C ALA A 24 33.39 -14.24 -5.45
N PHE A 25 33.08 -15.27 -6.24
CA PHE A 25 33.92 -16.47 -6.30
C PHE A 25 35.34 -16.19 -6.81
N ASN A 26 35.61 -14.99 -7.35
CA ASN A 26 36.95 -14.52 -7.73
C ASN A 26 37.54 -13.47 -6.76
N VAL A 27 36.84 -13.16 -5.65
CA VAL A 27 37.12 -12.00 -4.77
C VAL A 27 37.60 -12.46 -3.39
N THR A 28 38.34 -13.58 -3.33
CA THR A 28 39.01 -14.04 -2.10
C THR A 28 40.07 -13.05 -1.59
N ASN A 29 40.41 -12.00 -2.36
CA ASN A 29 41.44 -11.01 -2.04
C ASN A 29 40.93 -9.61 -1.64
N LEU A 30 39.62 -9.31 -1.64
CA LEU A 30 39.14 -7.92 -1.43
C LEU A 30 38.65 -7.61 0.01
N LEU A 31 38.31 -8.64 0.79
CA LEU A 31 37.87 -8.51 2.19
C LEU A 31 38.88 -9.17 3.12
N GLY A 32 40.08 -8.60 3.13
CA GLY A 32 41.25 -9.02 3.89
C GLY A 32 40.94 -9.54 5.29
N ILE A 33 41.66 -10.60 5.63
CA ILE A 33 41.66 -11.38 6.87
C ILE A 33 41.70 -10.43 8.09
N HIS A 34 40.53 -10.09 8.64
CA HIS A 34 40.42 -9.39 9.92
C HIS A 34 39.58 -10.23 10.90
N PRO A 35 40.07 -10.48 12.13
CA PRO A 35 39.36 -11.27 13.16
C PRO A 35 38.03 -10.65 13.61
N ILE A 36 37.76 -9.40 13.22
CA ILE A 36 36.52 -8.66 13.49
C ILE A 36 35.34 -9.21 12.64
N PHE A 37 35.62 -9.87 11.51
CA PHE A 37 34.60 -10.23 10.51
C PHE A 37 34.06 -11.67 10.60
N GLY A 38 34.55 -12.48 11.54
CA GLY A 38 34.08 -13.85 11.77
C GLY A 38 34.61 -14.90 10.77
N SER A 39 34.25 -16.17 10.97
CA SER A 39 34.75 -17.30 10.16
C SER A 39 34.23 -17.25 8.71
N GLN A 40 35.16 -17.20 7.76
CA GLN A 40 34.92 -17.03 6.32
C GLN A 40 35.19 -18.31 5.51
N SER A 41 34.59 -19.44 5.91
CA SER A 41 34.65 -20.65 5.08
C SER A 41 33.75 -20.51 3.85
N SER A 42 34.19 -21.02 2.69
CA SER A 42 33.41 -21.01 1.44
C SER A 42 32.01 -21.62 1.59
N LYS A 43 31.86 -22.65 2.43
CA LYS A 43 30.57 -23.28 2.76
C LYS A 43 29.66 -22.40 3.62
N ILE A 44 30.23 -21.52 4.43
CA ILE A 44 29.47 -20.59 5.30
C ILE A 44 28.92 -19.44 4.45
N TYR A 45 29.66 -18.97 3.45
CA TYR A 45 29.18 -17.94 2.53
C TYR A 45 27.99 -18.41 1.69
N SER A 46 28.05 -19.62 1.11
CA SER A 46 26.93 -20.17 0.35
C SER A 46 25.69 -20.38 1.21
N LEU A 47 25.86 -20.81 2.47
CA LEU A 47 24.76 -20.97 3.43
C LEU A 47 24.11 -19.63 3.80
N LYS A 48 24.92 -18.61 4.13
CA LYS A 48 24.45 -17.26 4.49
C LYS A 48 23.73 -16.58 3.33
N TYR A 49 24.26 -16.75 2.13
CA TYR A 49 23.64 -16.22 0.92
C TYR A 49 22.33 -16.94 0.61
N GLY A 50 22.35 -18.27 0.66
CA GLY A 50 21.17 -19.09 0.39
C GLY A 50 20.03 -18.77 1.34
N SER A 51 20.31 -18.57 2.62
CA SER A 51 19.28 -18.19 3.59
C SER A 51 18.70 -16.79 3.32
N SER A 52 19.54 -15.79 3.04
CA SER A 52 19.06 -14.44 2.70
C SER A 52 18.19 -14.42 1.43
N SER A 53 18.63 -15.13 0.39
CA SER A 53 17.88 -15.27 -0.87
C SER A 53 16.53 -15.97 -0.68
N LEU A 54 16.45 -16.98 0.19
CA LEU A 54 15.20 -17.68 0.48
C LEU A 54 14.18 -16.75 1.17
N PHE A 55 14.61 -15.95 2.15
CA PHE A 55 13.73 -14.99 2.82
C PHE A 55 13.24 -13.89 1.87
N LEU A 56 14.10 -13.39 0.99
CA LEU A 56 13.72 -12.42 -0.04
C LEU A 56 12.73 -13.00 -1.05
N SER A 57 12.95 -14.24 -1.51
CA SER A 57 12.02 -14.92 -2.41
C SER A 57 10.66 -15.18 -1.74
N ALA A 58 10.65 -15.58 -0.47
CA ALA A 58 9.42 -15.76 0.28
C ALA A 58 8.66 -14.42 0.45
N SER A 59 9.37 -13.34 0.80
CA SER A 59 8.80 -11.99 0.87
C SER A 59 8.17 -11.56 -0.45
N PHE A 60 8.86 -11.79 -1.57
CA PHE A 60 8.35 -11.50 -2.90
C PHE A 60 7.07 -12.30 -3.23
N LEU A 61 7.05 -13.60 -2.93
CA LEU A 61 5.87 -14.44 -3.17
C LEU A 61 4.65 -13.96 -2.39
N PHE A 62 4.80 -13.65 -1.11
CA PHE A 62 3.72 -13.10 -0.29
C PHE A 62 3.26 -11.72 -0.79
N GLY A 63 4.19 -10.89 -1.24
CA GLY A 63 3.88 -9.57 -1.83
C GLY A 63 3.09 -9.70 -3.13
N SER A 64 3.48 -10.62 -4.00
CA SER A 64 2.77 -10.91 -5.24
C SER A 64 1.37 -11.47 -5.00
N MET A 65 1.21 -12.37 -4.01
CA MET A 65 -0.10 -12.92 -3.63
C MET A 65 -1.01 -11.86 -3.00
N ALA A 66 -0.46 -10.93 -2.23
CA ALA A 66 -1.17 -9.77 -1.70
C ALA A 66 -1.68 -8.85 -2.82
N ILE A 67 -0.84 -8.59 -3.83
CA ILE A 67 -1.24 -7.79 -4.99
C ILE A 67 -2.36 -8.48 -5.79
N GLY A 68 -2.24 -9.80 -6.03
CA GLY A 68 -3.28 -10.58 -6.71
C GLY A 68 -4.62 -10.51 -5.99
N SER A 69 -4.64 -10.78 -4.68
CA SER A 69 -5.86 -10.70 -3.88
C SER A 69 -6.47 -9.30 -3.82
N LEU A 70 -5.65 -8.24 -3.80
CA LEU A 70 -6.16 -6.86 -3.87
C LEU A 70 -6.73 -6.50 -5.25
N ILE A 71 -6.12 -7.01 -6.33
CA ILE A 71 -6.64 -6.84 -7.70
C ILE A 71 -7.98 -7.57 -7.85
N ASP A 72 -8.06 -8.81 -7.36
CA ASP A 72 -9.29 -9.62 -7.39
C ASP A 72 -10.41 -8.93 -6.58
N ALA A 73 -10.09 -8.39 -5.41
CA ALA A 73 -11.04 -7.63 -4.62
C ALA A 73 -11.52 -6.36 -5.36
N ASN A 74 -10.61 -5.63 -6.01
CA ASN A 74 -10.96 -4.46 -6.80
C ASN A 74 -11.84 -4.81 -8.01
N PHE A 75 -11.56 -5.92 -8.69
CA PHE A 75 -12.40 -6.43 -9.77
C PHE A 75 -13.80 -6.79 -9.28
N MET A 76 -13.91 -7.47 -8.13
CA MET A 76 -15.20 -7.79 -7.53
C MET A 76 -15.99 -6.54 -7.13
N VAL A 77 -15.35 -5.52 -6.55
CA VAL A 77 -16.01 -4.25 -6.21
C VAL A 77 -16.55 -3.54 -7.45
N ASN A 78 -15.82 -3.55 -8.57
CA ASN A 78 -16.23 -2.87 -9.80
C ASN A 78 -17.32 -3.61 -10.58
N ASN A 79 -17.42 -4.95 -10.48
CA ASN A 79 -18.46 -5.73 -11.16
C ASN A 79 -19.75 -5.91 -10.36
N VAL A 80 -19.70 -5.74 -9.03
CA VAL A 80 -20.86 -5.90 -8.14
C VAL A 80 -21.73 -4.62 -8.06
N SER A 81 -21.49 -3.64 -8.93
CA SER A 81 -22.32 -2.42 -9.00
C SER A 81 -23.77 -2.67 -9.47
N SER A 82 -24.12 -3.87 -9.96
CA SER A 82 -25.47 -4.18 -10.45
C SER A 82 -26.34 -5.04 -9.53
N GLU A 83 -25.79 -5.72 -8.51
CA GLU A 83 -26.59 -6.57 -7.60
C GLU A 83 -26.15 -6.41 -6.14
N PHE A 84 -26.86 -5.54 -5.41
CA PHE A 84 -26.70 -5.34 -3.98
C PHE A 84 -27.18 -6.59 -3.21
N SER A 85 -26.26 -7.50 -2.87
CA SER A 85 -26.48 -8.55 -1.88
C SER A 85 -25.46 -8.42 -0.75
N ASN A 86 -25.92 -8.41 0.50
CA ASN A 86 -25.04 -8.27 1.68
C ASN A 86 -23.98 -9.38 1.79
N SER A 87 -24.18 -10.52 1.12
CA SER A 87 -23.20 -11.61 1.04
C SER A 87 -21.98 -11.25 0.18
N SER A 88 -22.15 -10.55 -0.95
CA SER A 88 -21.02 -10.19 -1.85
C SER A 88 -20.10 -9.13 -1.23
N LEU A 89 -20.66 -8.21 -0.44
CA LEU A 89 -19.90 -7.23 0.36
C LEU A 89 -19.07 -7.90 1.47
N ASN A 90 -19.59 -8.94 2.12
CA ASN A 90 -18.83 -9.67 3.12
C ASN A 90 -17.67 -10.47 2.49
N VAL A 91 -17.89 -11.10 1.34
CA VAL A 91 -16.84 -11.83 0.63
C VAL A 91 -15.73 -10.87 0.18
N THR A 92 -16.06 -9.73 -0.41
CA THR A 92 -15.06 -8.73 -0.84
C THR A 92 -14.23 -8.20 0.32
N ASN A 93 -14.85 -7.91 1.47
CA ASN A 93 -14.13 -7.51 2.69
C ASN A 93 -13.14 -8.58 3.17
N THR A 94 -13.53 -9.86 3.16
CA THR A 94 -12.61 -10.94 3.57
C THR A 94 -11.42 -11.12 2.62
N VAL A 95 -11.61 -10.87 1.31
CA VAL A 95 -10.51 -10.92 0.33
C VAL A 95 -9.56 -9.74 0.53
N PHE A 96 -10.10 -8.55 0.82
CA PHE A 96 -9.33 -7.36 1.16
C PHE A 96 -8.48 -7.56 2.42
N GLU A 97 -9.06 -8.09 3.49
CA GLU A 97 -8.34 -8.38 4.74
C GLU A 97 -7.21 -9.38 4.52
N LYS A 98 -7.47 -10.46 3.75
CA LYS A 98 -6.43 -11.43 3.37
C LYS A 98 -5.29 -10.77 2.60
N GLY A 99 -5.60 -9.92 1.62
CA GLY A 99 -4.59 -9.18 0.86
C GLY A 99 -3.75 -8.26 1.73
N PHE A 100 -4.37 -7.56 2.68
CA PHE A 100 -3.66 -6.69 3.61
C PHE A 100 -2.76 -7.47 4.59
N VAL A 101 -3.24 -8.60 5.13
CA VAL A 101 -2.42 -9.47 6.00
C VAL A 101 -1.22 -10.02 5.23
N LEU A 102 -1.41 -10.49 3.99
CA LEU A 102 -0.32 -10.99 3.14
C LEU A 102 0.70 -9.90 2.82
N ALA A 103 0.26 -8.67 2.58
CA ALA A 103 1.13 -7.51 2.36
C ALA A 103 1.99 -7.21 3.61
N LEU A 104 1.38 -7.24 4.79
CA LEU A 104 2.07 -7.02 6.05
C LEU A 104 3.11 -8.12 6.32
N VAL A 105 2.75 -9.39 6.04
CA VAL A 105 3.68 -10.53 6.14
C VAL A 105 4.85 -10.35 5.18
N SER A 106 4.60 -9.94 3.94
CA SER A 106 5.64 -9.66 2.94
C SER A 106 6.65 -8.60 3.44
N ASN A 107 6.15 -7.49 3.98
CA ASN A 107 6.99 -6.42 4.53
C ASN A 107 7.84 -6.88 5.72
N ARG A 108 7.27 -7.69 6.63
CA ARG A 108 8.04 -8.23 7.77
C ARG A 108 9.14 -9.17 7.32
N MET A 109 8.83 -10.06 6.37
CA MET A 109 9.83 -10.96 5.79
C MET A 109 10.95 -10.18 5.09
N LEU A 110 10.62 -9.07 4.40
CA LEU A 110 11.61 -8.19 3.79
C LEU A 110 12.50 -7.53 4.87
N CYS A 111 11.92 -6.99 5.94
CA CYS A 111 12.67 -6.37 7.02
C CYS A 111 13.66 -7.35 7.67
N ILE A 112 13.22 -8.59 7.92
CA ILE A 112 14.05 -9.65 8.50
C ILE A 112 15.22 -10.02 7.58
N SER A 113 15.07 -9.89 6.26
CA SER A 113 16.14 -10.20 5.31
C SER A 113 17.35 -9.26 5.38
N PHE A 114 17.17 -8.00 5.82
CA PHE A 114 18.25 -7.01 5.88
C PHE A 114 19.35 -7.35 6.90
N PRO A 115 19.06 -7.72 8.16
CA PRO A 115 20.08 -8.23 9.07
C PRO A 115 20.81 -9.46 8.56
N PHE A 116 20.11 -10.38 7.89
CA PHE A 116 20.74 -11.56 7.28
C PHE A 116 21.70 -11.19 6.14
N MET A 117 21.36 -10.17 5.34
CA MET A 117 22.29 -9.60 4.35
C MET A 117 23.51 -8.96 5.01
N LEU A 118 23.29 -8.13 6.04
CA LEU A 118 24.35 -7.40 6.74
C LEU A 118 25.26 -8.31 7.56
N TRP A 119 24.83 -9.54 7.84
CA TRP A 119 25.67 -10.60 8.42
C TRP A 119 26.80 -11.06 7.50
N MET A 120 26.75 -10.67 6.22
CA MET A 120 27.87 -10.81 5.29
C MET A 120 29.00 -9.82 5.59
N LEU A 121 28.67 -8.64 6.15
CA LEU A 121 29.60 -7.55 6.47
C LEU A 121 30.12 -7.63 7.93
N GLY A 122 29.98 -8.79 8.58
CA GLY A 122 30.42 -9.03 9.95
C GLY A 122 29.33 -8.80 11.01
N PRO A 123 29.67 -8.94 12.31
CA PRO A 123 28.69 -8.89 13.41
C PRO A 123 28.23 -7.46 13.74
N LEU A 124 29.07 -6.45 13.48
CA LEU A 124 28.77 -5.06 13.83
C LEU A 124 27.61 -4.47 13.00
N PRO A 125 27.56 -4.65 11.67
CA PRO A 125 26.45 -4.17 10.85
C PRO A 125 25.13 -4.91 11.14
N VAL A 126 25.20 -6.18 11.54
CA VAL A 126 24.03 -6.95 12.00
C VAL A 126 23.40 -6.31 13.22
N LEU A 127 24.21 -5.93 14.21
CA LEU A 127 23.75 -5.34 15.46
C LEU A 127 23.10 -3.97 15.23
N LEU A 128 23.70 -3.12 14.39
CA LEU A 128 23.08 -1.86 13.98
C LEU A 128 21.76 -2.09 13.23
N SER A 129 21.71 -3.05 12.32
CA SER A 129 20.50 -3.35 11.56
C SER A 129 19.39 -3.96 12.41
N SER A 130 19.73 -4.77 13.42
CA SER A 130 18.74 -5.40 14.29
C SER A 130 18.12 -4.35 15.22
N MET A 131 18.90 -3.38 15.71
CA MET A 131 18.37 -2.23 16.44
C MET A 131 17.44 -1.37 15.57
N ALA A 132 17.84 -1.10 14.32
CA ALA A 132 16.99 -0.39 13.36
C ALA A 132 15.71 -1.19 13.00
N LEU A 133 15.81 -2.51 12.92
CA LEU A 133 14.68 -3.41 12.64
C LEU A 133 13.69 -3.41 13.80
N VAL A 134 14.15 -3.45 15.05
CA VAL A 134 13.28 -3.35 16.22
C VAL A 134 12.53 -2.02 16.22
N TRP A 135 13.20 -0.91 15.90
CA TRP A 135 12.54 0.39 15.74
C TRP A 135 11.53 0.39 14.59
N CYS A 136 11.89 -0.15 13.42
CA CYS A 136 11.03 -0.22 12.25
C CYS A 136 9.79 -1.10 12.50
N LEU A 137 9.98 -2.30 13.07
CA LEU A 137 8.88 -3.17 13.46
C LEU A 137 8.02 -2.53 14.54
N TYR A 138 8.60 -1.81 15.51
CA TYR A 138 7.83 -1.09 16.52
C TYR A 138 6.91 -0.03 15.88
N GLN A 139 7.42 0.74 14.91
CA GLN A 139 6.60 1.71 14.17
C GLN A 139 5.50 1.02 13.34
N LEU A 140 5.83 -0.08 12.65
CA LEU A 140 4.86 -0.86 11.87
C LEU A 140 3.80 -1.55 12.76
N ASP A 141 4.18 -2.07 13.93
CA ASP A 141 3.29 -2.67 14.91
C ASP A 141 2.41 -1.62 15.60
N PHE A 142 2.92 -0.41 15.83
CA PHE A 142 2.12 0.71 16.32
C PHE A 142 1.04 1.11 15.32
N VAL A 143 1.40 1.25 14.04
CA VAL A 143 0.44 1.52 12.95
C VAL A 143 -0.59 0.39 12.82
N ALA A 144 -0.16 -0.87 12.89
CA ALA A 144 -1.07 -2.03 12.83
C ALA A 144 -1.96 -2.19 14.08
N LYS A 145 -1.51 -1.75 15.26
CA LYS A 145 -2.35 -1.71 16.47
C LYS A 145 -3.40 -0.61 16.40
N PHE A 146 -3.08 0.53 15.79
CA PHE A 146 -4.04 1.60 15.55
C PHE A 146 -5.17 1.15 14.63
N THR A 147 -4.87 0.33 13.61
CA THR A 147 -5.89 -0.24 12.72
C THR A 147 -6.76 -1.32 13.38
N ASN A 148 -6.25 -2.03 14.39
CA ASN A 148 -7.00 -3.13 15.03
C ASN A 148 -7.90 -2.68 16.20
N HIS A 149 -7.66 -1.53 16.81
CA HIS A 149 -8.45 -1.04 17.96
C HIS A 149 -9.38 0.12 17.64
N ALA A 150 -9.37 0.64 16.41
CA ALA A 150 -10.34 1.61 15.98
C ALA A 150 -10.80 1.31 14.55
N LYS A 151 -12.11 1.23 14.35
CA LYS A 151 -12.72 1.70 13.10
C LYS A 151 -12.53 3.22 12.99
N SER A 152 -11.28 3.71 13.03
CA SER A 152 -10.93 5.09 12.73
C SER A 152 -9.85 5.03 11.67
N ASN A 153 -10.26 5.31 10.43
CA ASN A 153 -9.31 5.68 9.40
C ASN A 153 -8.49 6.85 9.96
N HIS A 154 -7.16 6.78 9.91
CA HIS A 154 -6.25 7.82 10.45
C HIS A 154 -6.51 9.23 9.89
N SER A 155 -7.30 9.33 8.82
CA SER A 155 -7.74 10.54 8.14
C SER A 155 -9.17 10.99 8.48
N LEU A 156 -9.98 10.16 9.14
CA LEU A 156 -11.40 10.42 9.37
C LEU A 156 -11.65 10.80 10.83
N PHE A 157 -11.93 12.07 11.07
CA PHE A 157 -12.39 12.60 12.35
C PHE A 157 -13.91 12.61 12.38
N VAL A 158 -14.47 12.08 13.47
CA VAL A 158 -15.91 11.90 13.64
C VAL A 158 -16.36 12.61 14.90
N GLN A 159 -17.31 13.53 14.76
CA GLN A 159 -17.99 14.17 15.87
C GLN A 159 -19.49 13.91 15.73
N VAL A 160 -20.03 13.07 16.61
CA VAL A 160 -21.46 12.76 16.64
C VAL A 160 -22.04 13.25 17.96
N THR A 161 -23.04 14.12 17.87
CA THR A 161 -23.84 14.62 18.99
C THR A 161 -25.26 14.06 18.85
N ALA A 162 -26.08 14.13 19.90
CA ALA A 162 -27.46 13.60 19.88
C ALA A 162 -28.35 14.17 18.75
N SER A 163 -28.06 15.37 18.24
CA SER A 163 -28.85 16.08 17.24
C SER A 163 -28.11 16.40 15.94
N SER A 164 -26.80 16.17 15.86
CA SER A 164 -25.99 16.51 14.70
C SER A 164 -24.81 15.58 14.53
N TYR A 165 -24.42 15.34 13.28
CA TYR A 165 -23.23 14.59 12.96
C TYR A 165 -22.31 15.42 12.08
N GLN A 166 -21.02 15.20 12.26
CA GLN A 166 -19.99 15.79 11.46
C GLN A 166 -18.82 14.82 11.25
N TYR A 167 -18.37 14.78 10.01
CA TYR A 167 -17.25 13.98 9.56
C TYR A 167 -16.26 14.91 8.86
N ILE A 168 -14.99 14.76 9.19
CA ILE A 168 -13.88 15.43 8.51
C ILE A 168 -12.95 14.35 8.02
N LEU A 169 -12.70 14.32 6.72
CA LEU A 169 -11.79 13.39 6.06
C LEU A 169 -10.61 14.19 5.50
N VAL A 170 -9.42 13.97 6.04
CA VAL A 170 -8.17 14.66 5.67
C VAL A 170 -7.31 13.73 4.83
N TYR A 171 -7.03 14.11 3.58
CA TYR A 171 -6.16 13.37 2.69
C TYR A 171 -5.09 14.27 2.08
N VAL A 172 -3.86 14.20 2.61
CA VAL A 172 -2.69 14.98 2.16
C VAL A 172 -3.01 16.48 2.01
N ASP A 173 -3.41 16.93 0.82
CA ASP A 173 -3.72 18.32 0.50
C ASP A 173 -5.23 18.63 0.44
N ASP A 174 -6.09 17.60 0.44
CA ASP A 174 -7.55 17.71 0.33
C ASP A 174 -8.25 17.45 1.68
N ILE A 175 -9.19 18.31 2.07
CA ILE A 175 -10.03 18.13 3.26
C ILE A 175 -11.49 18.06 2.82
N LEU A 176 -12.15 16.94 3.10
CA LEU A 176 -13.58 16.76 2.90
C LEU A 176 -14.32 16.90 4.23
N ILE A 177 -15.29 17.80 4.29
CA ILE A 177 -16.14 18.02 5.46
C ILE A 177 -17.58 17.65 5.10
N ILE A 178 -18.19 16.78 5.91
CA ILE A 178 -19.58 16.36 5.78
C ILE A 178 -20.25 16.69 7.11
N GLY A 179 -21.37 17.41 7.09
CA GLY A 179 -22.11 17.73 8.29
C GLY A 179 -23.60 17.83 8.04
N SER A 180 -24.40 17.58 9.08
CA SER A 180 -25.85 17.66 9.02
C SER A 180 -26.38 19.10 9.00
N ASN A 181 -25.61 20.07 9.48
CA ASN A 181 -25.99 21.49 9.56
C ASN A 181 -24.97 22.36 8.82
N SER A 182 -25.43 23.16 7.85
CA SER A 182 -24.60 24.06 7.04
C SER A 182 -23.88 25.11 7.86
N ASP A 183 -24.49 25.57 8.96
CA ASP A 183 -23.92 26.61 9.82
C ASP A 183 -22.74 26.05 10.63
N GLN A 184 -22.83 24.79 11.06
CA GLN A 184 -21.72 24.10 11.73
C GLN A 184 -20.57 23.86 10.75
N VAL A 185 -20.87 23.41 9.52
CA VAL A 185 -19.85 23.18 8.49
C VAL A 185 -19.11 24.48 8.13
N SER A 186 -19.84 25.58 7.91
CA SER A 186 -19.23 26.88 7.58
C SER A 186 -18.38 27.44 8.73
N SER A 187 -18.84 27.30 9.98
CA SER A 187 -18.05 27.69 11.16
C SER A 187 -16.74 26.91 11.28
N LEU A 188 -16.73 25.64 10.87
CA LEU A 188 -15.56 24.77 10.90
C LEU A 188 -14.61 25.00 9.74
N ILE A 189 -15.13 25.32 8.55
CA ILE A 189 -14.30 25.80 7.45
C ILE A 189 -13.59 27.10 7.86
N ALA A 190 -14.29 28.04 8.52
CA ALA A 190 -13.73 29.30 8.99
C ALA A 190 -12.68 29.12 10.10
N SER A 191 -12.87 28.16 11.01
CA SER A 191 -11.89 27.88 12.06
C SER A 191 -10.64 27.18 11.53
N LEU A 192 -10.77 26.37 10.48
CA LEU A 192 -9.65 25.69 9.83
C LEU A 192 -8.91 26.61 8.85
N SER A 193 -9.59 27.55 8.21
CA SER A 193 -8.97 28.51 7.27
C SER A 193 -8.08 29.56 7.95
N PHE A 194 -8.19 29.71 9.28
CA PHE A 194 -7.35 30.60 10.07
C PHE A 194 -5.91 30.07 10.27
N PRO A 195 -5.69 28.84 10.78
CA PRO A 195 -4.35 28.26 10.90
C PRO A 195 -3.83 27.63 9.60
N PHE A 196 -4.71 27.17 8.71
CA PHE A 196 -4.33 26.54 7.45
C PHE A 196 -4.83 27.39 6.28
N ALA A 197 -3.95 27.69 5.31
CA ALA A 197 -4.33 28.42 4.10
C ALA A 197 -5.20 27.53 3.18
N LEU A 198 -6.43 27.28 3.58
CA LEU A 198 -7.39 26.43 2.88
C LEU A 198 -8.18 27.25 1.87
N LYS A 199 -8.36 26.68 0.67
CA LYS A 199 -9.27 27.20 -0.34
C LYS A 199 -10.57 26.42 -0.27
N ASP A 200 -11.67 27.11 0.03
CA ASP A 200 -12.99 26.50 -0.05
C ASP A 200 -13.37 26.27 -1.53
N LEU A 201 -13.68 25.02 -1.87
CA LEU A 201 -14.11 24.59 -3.20
C LEU A 201 -15.64 24.52 -3.31
N GLY A 202 -16.36 24.78 -2.21
CA GLY A 202 -17.82 24.75 -2.16
C GLY A 202 -18.39 23.33 -2.11
N ILE A 203 -19.51 23.11 -2.80
CA ILE A 203 -20.19 21.81 -2.83
C ILE A 203 -19.27 20.75 -3.44
N LEU A 204 -19.20 19.59 -2.80
CA LEU A 204 -18.36 18.47 -3.22
C LEU A 204 -18.67 18.03 -4.66
N SER A 205 -17.83 18.46 -5.60
CA SER A 205 -17.90 18.06 -7.02
C SER A 205 -16.77 17.13 -7.43
N PHE A 206 -15.60 17.25 -6.79
CA PHE A 206 -14.43 16.42 -7.04
C PHE A 206 -13.70 16.16 -5.73
N PHE A 207 -13.25 14.92 -5.53
CA PHE A 207 -12.40 14.54 -4.39
C PHE A 207 -11.42 13.46 -4.86
N LEU A 208 -10.12 13.65 -4.66
CA LEU A 208 -9.08 12.70 -5.11
C LEU A 208 -9.12 12.37 -6.61
N GLY A 209 -9.56 13.33 -7.43
CA GLY A 209 -9.75 13.12 -8.88
C GLY A 209 -10.98 12.30 -9.26
N ILE A 210 -11.82 11.92 -8.29
CA ILE A 210 -13.12 11.26 -8.51
C ILE A 210 -14.20 12.34 -8.55
N GLN A 211 -15.00 12.34 -9.60
CA GLN A 211 -16.15 13.24 -9.72
C GLN A 211 -17.28 12.75 -8.81
N VAL A 212 -17.87 13.68 -8.09
CA VAL A 212 -18.98 13.44 -7.17
C VAL A 212 -20.23 14.10 -7.77
N CYS A 213 -21.19 13.26 -8.15
CA CYS A 213 -22.46 13.67 -8.76
C CYS A 213 -23.59 13.45 -7.74
N PRO A 214 -24.04 14.51 -7.04
CA PRO A 214 -25.16 14.40 -6.12
C PRO A 214 -26.44 14.03 -6.86
N THR A 215 -27.21 13.10 -6.31
CA THR A 215 -28.48 12.60 -6.85
C THR A 215 -29.54 12.66 -5.75
N THR A 216 -30.83 12.68 -6.10
CA THR A 216 -31.94 12.73 -5.12
C THR A 216 -31.96 11.58 -4.10
N LYS A 217 -31.31 10.46 -4.42
CA LYS A 217 -31.23 9.27 -3.55
C LYS A 217 -29.86 9.08 -2.88
N GLY A 218 -28.88 9.94 -3.15
CA GLY A 218 -27.51 9.76 -2.65
C GLY A 218 -26.46 10.40 -3.55
N VAL A 219 -25.33 9.76 -3.69
CA VAL A 219 -24.17 10.30 -4.40
C VAL A 219 -23.64 9.26 -5.38
N ILE A 220 -23.43 9.67 -6.63
CA ILE A 220 -22.79 8.85 -7.66
C ILE A 220 -21.34 9.29 -7.77
N LEU A 221 -20.40 8.35 -7.70
CA LEU A 221 -18.99 8.59 -7.95
C LEU A 221 -18.69 8.24 -9.42
N SER A 222 -18.10 9.17 -10.17
CA SER A 222 -17.75 8.97 -11.58
C SER A 222 -16.27 9.27 -11.82
N GLN A 223 -15.59 8.37 -12.53
CA GLN A 223 -14.24 8.59 -13.04
C GLN A 223 -14.24 8.82 -14.56
N GLN A 224 -15.41 9.13 -15.15
CA GLN A 224 -15.54 9.30 -16.60
C GLN A 224 -14.59 10.37 -17.15
N LYS A 225 -14.41 11.48 -16.42
CA LYS A 225 -13.47 12.53 -16.81
C LYS A 225 -12.02 12.03 -16.84
N TYR A 226 -11.61 11.25 -15.83
CA TYR A 226 -10.28 10.65 -15.78
C TYR A 226 -10.04 9.68 -16.96
N LEU A 227 -11.03 8.84 -17.28
CA LEU A 227 -10.97 7.95 -18.45
C LEU A 227 -10.87 8.74 -19.76
N GLN A 228 -11.64 9.82 -19.89
CA GLN A 228 -11.61 10.65 -21.08
C GLN A 228 -10.28 11.39 -21.24
N ASP A 229 -9.71 11.87 -20.14
CA ASP A 229 -8.38 12.48 -20.11
C ASP A 229 -7.29 11.47 -20.45
N LEU A 230 -7.42 10.21 -20.00
CA LEU A 230 -6.51 9.13 -20.39
C LEU A 230 -6.59 8.81 -21.89
N ILE A 231 -7.80 8.67 -22.43
CA ILE A 231 -8.01 8.43 -23.87
C ILE A 231 -7.43 9.59 -24.68
N CYS A 232 -7.59 10.84 -24.20
CA CYS A 232 -6.99 12.01 -24.81
C CYS A 232 -5.46 11.94 -24.80
N LYS A 233 -4.86 11.67 -23.64
CA LYS A 233 -3.40 11.59 -23.47
C LYS A 233 -2.76 10.45 -24.27
N ALA A 234 -3.51 9.37 -24.48
CA ALA A 234 -3.08 8.24 -25.28
C ALA A 234 -3.33 8.45 -26.80
N GLU A 235 -3.87 9.59 -27.21
CA GLU A 235 -4.24 9.90 -28.61
C GLU A 235 -5.26 8.90 -29.20
N LEU A 236 -6.07 8.25 -28.34
CA LEU A 236 -7.00 7.18 -28.74
C LEU A 236 -8.42 7.68 -29.08
N GLN A 237 -8.64 8.99 -29.21
CA GLN A 237 -9.98 9.59 -29.39
C GLN A 237 -10.72 9.19 -30.69
N GLY A 238 -10.04 8.51 -31.64
CA GLY A 238 -10.62 8.05 -32.90
C GLY A 238 -10.45 6.55 -33.18
N VAL A 239 -9.99 5.77 -32.21
CA VAL A 239 -9.74 4.34 -32.41
C VAL A 239 -11.07 3.58 -32.46
N ARG A 240 -11.21 2.66 -33.42
CA ARG A 240 -12.41 1.82 -33.56
C ARG A 240 -12.64 1.03 -32.27
N PRO A 241 -13.86 1.04 -31.70
CA PRO A 241 -14.18 0.15 -30.58
C PRO A 241 -13.98 -1.29 -31.03
N GLN A 242 -13.11 -2.01 -30.34
CA GLN A 242 -12.88 -3.44 -30.58
C GLN A 242 -13.63 -4.22 -29.50
N SER A 243 -14.40 -5.22 -29.91
CA SER A 243 -15.07 -6.11 -28.97
C SER A 243 -14.04 -6.81 -28.10
N THR A 244 -13.95 -6.39 -26.84
CA THR A 244 -13.26 -7.15 -25.80
C THR A 244 -14.15 -8.32 -25.43
N PRO A 245 -13.62 -9.56 -25.34
CA PRO A 245 -14.39 -10.71 -24.92
C PRO A 245 -14.73 -10.54 -23.43
N ILE A 246 -15.88 -9.93 -23.14
CA ILE A 246 -16.49 -10.02 -21.82
C ILE A 246 -17.35 -11.29 -21.84
N ASN A 247 -17.18 -12.15 -20.83
CA ASN A 247 -17.87 -13.43 -20.77
C ASN A 247 -19.37 -13.19 -20.50
N ASN A 248 -20.25 -13.66 -21.38
CA ASN A 248 -21.71 -13.49 -21.33
C ASN A 248 -22.39 -14.32 -20.22
N GLY A 249 -21.73 -14.54 -19.09
CA GLY A 249 -22.17 -15.45 -18.02
C GLY A 249 -22.91 -14.79 -16.86
N LEU A 250 -23.28 -13.52 -16.94
CA LEU A 250 -24.06 -12.82 -15.90
C LEU A 250 -25.34 -12.28 -16.53
N HIS A 251 -26.36 -13.14 -16.57
CA HIS A 251 -27.76 -12.83 -16.84
C HIS A 251 -28.62 -13.52 -15.79
#